data_AF-A0A0C1IK43-F1
#
_entry.id   AF-A0A0C1IK43-F1
#
_cell.length_a   1.000
_cell.length_b   1.000
_cell.length_c   1.000
_cell.angle_alpha   90.00
_cell.angle_beta   90.00
_cell.angle_gamma   90.00
#
_symmetry.space_group_name_H-M   'P 1'
#
loop_
_entity.id
_entity.type
_entity.pdbx_description
1 polymer ?
#
loop_
_entity_poly.entity_id
_entity_poly.type
_entity_poly.pdbx_seq_one_letter_code
_entity_poly.pdbx_strand_id
1 'polypeptide(L)'
;MEQYVRALGKEVNNSLPLSERIAQRFMITVQHFSLLQECLAKHPLASLAEEIYFFKKIKPFFTSRIELYTLQFKGLVFAPPDPVDAQDYWEQEAGRLAQFESQYPEFVSYIREGREDKDESWFAAAAAADVPVSWRTAYDVEDHFSSSHDPLLAALMALEQYHEFANKQLEVLKPV
;
A
#
# COMPACT_ATOMS: atom_id res chain seq x y z
N MET A 1 -18.96 -3.07 4.08
CA MET A 1 -17.49 -2.92 4.05
C MET A 1 -17.01 -1.47 4.11
N GLU A 2 -17.70 -0.51 3.48
CA GLU A 2 -17.28 0.92 3.46
C GLU A 2 -17.18 1.59 4.84
N GLN A 3 -17.91 1.10 5.85
CA GLN A 3 -17.82 1.62 7.22
C GLN A 3 -16.42 1.49 7.82
N TYR A 4 -15.63 0.49 7.41
CA TYR A 4 -14.25 0.27 7.88
C TYR A 4 -13.27 1.27 7.26
N VAL A 5 -13.56 1.76 6.04
CA VAL A 5 -12.76 2.79 5.35
C VAL A 5 -12.88 4.14 6.08
N ARG A 6 -14.06 4.45 6.64
CA ARG A 6 -14.32 5.72 7.35
C ARG A 6 -13.69 5.80 8.74
N ALA A 7 -13.13 4.71 9.26
CA ALA A 7 -12.68 4.61 10.64
C ALA A 7 -11.20 4.98 10.86
N LEU A 8 -10.35 4.99 9.81
CA LEU A 8 -8.90 5.22 9.93
C LEU A 8 -8.46 6.64 10.35
N GLY A 9 -9.39 7.53 10.71
CA GLY A 9 -9.11 8.95 10.94
C GLY A 9 -9.11 9.44 12.39
N LYS A 10 -9.44 8.62 13.39
CA LYS A 10 -9.85 9.17 14.70
C LYS A 10 -8.86 9.08 15.86
N GLU A 11 -7.72 8.41 15.75
CA GLU A 11 -6.89 8.16 16.94
C GLU A 11 -5.39 8.18 16.66
N VAL A 12 -4.85 9.31 16.20
CA VAL A 12 -3.39 9.51 16.17
C VAL A 12 -3.02 10.58 17.18
N ASN A 13 -2.26 10.19 18.20
CA ASN A 13 -1.68 11.17 19.11
C ASN A 13 -0.58 11.95 18.38
N ASN A 14 -0.86 13.20 18.02
CA ASN A 14 0.09 14.05 17.30
C ASN A 14 1.24 14.57 18.17
N SER A 15 1.23 14.34 19.49
CA SER A 15 2.34 14.74 20.37
C SER A 15 3.50 13.75 20.41
N LEU A 16 3.38 12.59 19.76
CA LEU A 16 4.42 11.55 19.75
C LEU A 16 5.49 11.81 18.68
N PRO A 17 6.71 11.25 18.84
CA PRO A 17 7.71 11.21 17.78
C PRO A 17 7.17 10.63 16.47
N LEU A 18 7.71 11.05 15.33
CA LEU A 18 7.23 10.63 14.01
C LEU A 18 7.21 9.10 13.85
N SER A 19 8.26 8.40 14.29
CA SER A 19 8.36 6.93 14.24
C SER A 19 7.25 6.24 15.03
N GLU A 20 6.94 6.73 16.23
CA GLU A 20 5.84 6.20 17.05
C GLU A 20 4.47 6.47 16.44
N ARG A 21 4.28 7.65 15.83
CA ARG A 21 3.04 7.98 15.09
C ARG A 21 2.83 7.05 13.90
N ILE A 22 3.90 6.73 13.16
CA ILE A 22 3.87 5.77 12.05
C ILE A 22 3.52 4.37 12.57
N ALA A 23 4.15 3.92 13.66
CA ALA A 23 3.86 2.63 14.27
C ALA A 23 2.40 2.53 14.76
N GLN A 24 1.86 3.58 15.40
CA GLN A 24 0.45 3.61 15.80
C GLN A 24 -0.50 3.52 14.59
N ARG A 25 -0.23 4.30 13.54
CA ARG A 25 -1.03 4.25 12.30
C ARG A 25 -0.98 2.88 11.65
N PHE A 26 0.18 2.23 11.64
CA PHE A 26 0.34 0.86 11.17
C PHE A 26 -0.54 -0.10 11.98
N MET A 27 -0.44 -0.06 13.31
CA MET A 27 -1.23 -0.94 14.18
C MET A 27 -2.74 -0.76 14.00
N ILE A 28 -3.23 0.48 13.97
CA ILE A 28 -4.64 0.79 13.73
C ILE A 28 -5.08 0.25 12.36
N THR A 29 -4.27 0.46 11.32
CA THR A 29 -4.59 -0.01 9.97
C THR A 29 -4.67 -1.54 9.92
N VAL A 30 -3.71 -2.24 10.52
CA VAL A 30 -3.72 -3.71 10.61
C VAL A 30 -4.95 -4.20 11.36
N GLN A 31 -5.32 -3.59 12.49
CA GLN A 31 -6.53 -3.96 13.24
C GLN A 31 -7.80 -3.81 12.39
N HIS A 32 -7.95 -2.68 11.70
CA HIS A 32 -9.11 -2.47 10.82
C HIS A 32 -9.11 -3.42 9.62
N PHE A 33 -7.94 -3.77 9.09
CA PHE A 33 -7.82 -4.75 8.02
C PHE A 33 -8.21 -6.15 8.49
N SER A 34 -7.81 -6.55 9.70
CA SER A 34 -8.26 -7.82 10.30
C SER A 34 -9.78 -7.85 10.50
N LEU A 35 -10.40 -6.74 10.94
CA LEU A 35 -11.86 -6.65 11.03
C LEU A 35 -12.55 -6.77 9.66
N LEU A 36 -11.93 -6.22 8.60
CA LEU A 36 -12.42 -6.39 7.23
C LEU A 36 -12.32 -7.87 6.79
N GLN A 37 -11.21 -8.54 7.10
CA GLN A 37 -11.02 -9.97 6.81
C GLN A 37 -12.06 -10.83 7.53
N GLU A 38 -12.31 -10.58 8.81
CA GLU A 38 -13.38 -11.27 9.58
C GLU A 38 -14.78 -11.01 9.01
N CYS A 39 -15.03 -9.81 8.50
CA CYS A 39 -16.30 -9.47 7.84
C CYS A 39 -16.47 -10.25 6.54
N LEU A 40 -15.41 -10.36 5.74
CA LEU A 40 -15.41 -11.11 4.48
C LEU A 40 -15.63 -12.61 4.71
N ALA A 41 -15.02 -13.19 5.75
CA ALA A 41 -15.21 -14.59 6.11
C ALA A 41 -16.68 -14.92 6.45
N LYS A 42 -17.43 -13.96 7.00
CA LYS A 42 -18.86 -14.11 7.33
C LYS A 42 -19.78 -13.75 6.15
N HIS A 43 -19.30 -12.90 5.25
CA HIS A 43 -20.03 -12.39 4.10
C HIS A 43 -19.14 -12.46 2.85
N PRO A 44 -19.00 -13.65 2.24
CA PRO A 44 -18.19 -13.82 1.04
C PRO A 44 -18.71 -12.96 -0.11
N LEU A 45 -17.81 -12.62 -1.03
CA LEU A 45 -18.12 -11.87 -2.25
C LEU A 45 -19.06 -12.72 -3.12
N ALA A 46 -20.21 -12.15 -3.49
CA ALA A 46 -21.30 -12.89 -4.13
C ALA A 46 -21.29 -12.75 -5.66
N SER A 47 -20.46 -11.86 -6.21
CA SER A 47 -20.38 -11.64 -7.66
C SER A 47 -19.00 -11.16 -8.09
N LEU A 48 -18.69 -11.36 -9.38
CA LEU A 48 -17.49 -10.83 -10.01
C LEU A 48 -17.36 -9.31 -9.84
N ALA A 49 -18.47 -8.57 -9.92
CA ALA A 49 -18.47 -7.12 -9.72
C ALA A 49 -18.08 -6.74 -8.27
N GLU A 50 -18.53 -7.51 -7.28
CA GLU A 50 -18.11 -7.32 -5.88
C GLU A 50 -16.64 -7.67 -5.68
N GLU A 51 -16.13 -8.73 -6.33
CA GLU A 51 -14.70 -9.06 -6.32
C GLU A 51 -13.84 -7.95 -6.90
N ILE A 52 -14.16 -7.49 -8.12
CA ILE A 52 -13.44 -6.40 -8.78
C ILE A 52 -13.45 -5.16 -7.89
N TYR A 53 -14.60 -4.78 -7.32
CA TYR A 53 -14.68 -3.63 -6.43
C TYR A 53 -13.82 -3.82 -5.16
N PHE A 54 -13.86 -5.02 -4.57
CA PHE A 54 -13.07 -5.34 -3.39
C PHE A 54 -11.57 -5.24 -3.68
N PHE A 55 -11.08 -5.90 -4.73
CA PHE A 55 -9.65 -5.95 -5.07
C PHE A 55 -9.11 -4.68 -5.73
N LYS A 56 -9.96 -3.87 -6.37
CA LYS A 56 -9.54 -2.60 -6.99
C LYS A 56 -9.72 -1.38 -6.08
N LYS A 57 -10.54 -1.46 -5.03
CA LYS A 57 -10.86 -0.30 -4.16
C LYS A 57 -10.70 -0.58 -2.67
N ILE A 58 -11.36 -1.62 -2.15
CA ILE A 58 -11.45 -1.82 -0.69
C ILE A 58 -10.14 -2.35 -0.12
N LYS A 59 -9.63 -3.47 -0.63
CA LYS A 59 -8.41 -4.09 -0.11
C LYS A 59 -7.17 -3.20 -0.32
N PRO A 60 -6.91 -2.63 -1.51
CA PRO A 60 -5.78 -1.72 -1.74
C PRO A 60 -5.75 -0.51 -0.81
N PHE A 61 -6.91 -0.01 -0.37
CA PHE A 61 -6.97 1.10 0.58
C PHE A 61 -6.27 0.78 1.90
N PHE A 62 -6.38 -0.47 2.40
CA PHE A 62 -5.71 -0.88 3.64
C PHE A 62 -4.29 -1.34 3.37
N THR A 63 -4.07 -2.20 2.37
CA THR A 63 -2.75 -2.79 2.11
C THR A 63 -1.74 -1.73 1.68
N SER A 64 -2.12 -0.73 0.87
CA SER A 64 -1.24 0.40 0.54
C SER A 64 -0.81 1.21 1.76
N ARG A 65 -1.68 1.34 2.78
CA ARG A 65 -1.37 2.05 4.02
C ARG A 65 -0.40 1.25 4.89
N ILE A 66 -0.63 -0.06 5.00
CA ILE A 66 0.28 -0.99 5.68
C ILE A 66 1.67 -0.92 5.05
N GLU A 67 1.75 -0.98 3.71
CA GLU A 67 2.99 -0.85 2.96
C GLU A 67 3.64 0.52 3.15
N LEU A 68 2.88 1.61 3.01
CA LEU A 68 3.37 2.97 3.23
C LEU A 68 4.02 3.13 4.60
N TYR A 69 3.34 2.73 5.67
CA TYR A 69 3.88 2.89 7.03
C TYR A 69 5.09 1.98 7.26
N THR A 70 5.13 0.81 6.62
CA THR A 70 6.31 -0.07 6.63
C THR A 70 7.49 0.62 5.95
N LEU A 71 7.28 1.23 4.78
CA LEU A 71 8.31 1.97 4.05
C LEU A 71 8.80 3.17 4.85
N GLN A 72 7.89 3.99 5.41
CA GLN A 72 8.26 5.13 6.25
C GLN A 72 9.08 4.72 7.46
N PHE A 73 8.66 3.67 8.17
CA PHE A 73 9.38 3.18 9.34
C PHE A 73 10.77 2.66 8.97
N LYS A 74 10.88 1.82 7.94
CA LYS A 74 12.18 1.34 7.42
C LYS A 74 13.05 2.49 6.96
N GLY A 75 12.48 3.43 6.22
CA GLY A 75 13.11 4.67 5.78
C GLY A 75 13.83 5.37 6.92
N LEU A 76 13.10 5.66 8.00
CA LEU A 76 13.62 6.35 9.18
C LEU A 76 14.65 5.53 9.97
N VAL A 77 14.52 4.20 10.03
CA VAL A 77 15.41 3.33 10.80
C VAL A 77 16.74 3.07 10.07
N PHE A 78 16.71 2.97 8.74
CA PHE A 78 17.88 2.63 7.92
C PHE A 78 18.58 3.84 7.33
N ALA A 79 18.00 5.04 7.44
CA ALA A 79 18.66 6.27 7.03
C ALA A 79 20.02 6.42 7.75
N PRO A 80 21.12 6.64 7.00
CA PRO A 80 22.42 6.90 7.60
C PRO A 80 22.40 8.14 8.51
N PRO A 81 23.21 8.18 9.58
CA PRO A 81 23.30 9.35 10.45
C PRO A 81 24.14 10.48 9.84
N ASP A 82 25.02 10.17 8.88
CA ASP A 82 25.81 11.18 8.17
C ASP A 82 24.90 11.95 7.19
N PRO A 83 24.91 13.30 7.18
CA PRO A 83 24.01 14.08 6.33
C PRO A 83 24.17 13.86 4.83
N VAL A 84 25.39 13.58 4.34
CA VAL A 84 25.66 13.35 2.92
C VAL A 84 25.13 11.98 2.52
N ASP A 85 25.47 10.95 3.29
CA ASP A 85 24.96 9.59 3.05
C ASP A 85 23.43 9.52 3.21
N ALA A 86 22.87 10.30 4.13
CA ALA A 86 21.42 10.42 4.31
C ALA A 86 20.74 11.07 3.10
N GLN A 87 21.36 12.09 2.50
CA GLN A 87 20.85 12.72 1.29
C GLN A 87 20.79 11.69 0.15
N ASP A 88 21.89 10.99 -0.13
CA ASP A 88 21.95 9.96 -1.18
C ASP A 88 20.92 8.85 -0.95
N TYR A 89 20.77 8.42 0.31
CA TYR A 89 19.76 7.44 0.69
C TYR A 89 18.33 7.90 0.39
N TRP A 90 17.96 9.12 0.79
CA TRP A 90 16.60 9.62 0.55
C TRP A 90 16.33 9.96 -0.92
N GLU A 91 17.36 10.34 -1.70
CA GLU A 91 17.27 10.48 -3.16
C GLU A 91 16.96 9.13 -3.82
N GLN A 92 17.63 8.05 -3.38
CA GLN A 92 17.33 6.70 -3.84
C GLN A 92 15.92 6.27 -3.44
N GLU A 93 15.49 6.52 -2.20
CA GLU A 93 14.15 6.18 -1.73
C GLU A 93 13.06 6.95 -2.49
N ALA A 94 13.29 8.22 -2.84
CA ALA A 94 12.40 8.99 -3.71
C ALA A 94 12.33 8.41 -5.14
N GLY A 95 13.42 7.85 -5.65
CA GLY A 95 13.47 7.20 -6.98
C GLY A 95 12.62 5.94 -7.12
N ARG A 96 12.12 5.34 -6.02
CA ARG A 96 11.41 4.05 -6.05
C ARG A 96 10.09 4.08 -6.82
N LEU A 97 9.37 5.20 -6.79
CA LEU A 97 8.15 5.36 -7.58
C LEU A 97 8.46 5.32 -9.08
N ALA A 98 9.46 6.08 -9.53
CA ALA A 98 9.88 6.08 -10.92
C ALA A 98 10.35 4.70 -11.39
N GLN A 99 11.07 3.96 -10.52
CA GLN A 99 11.45 2.58 -10.80
C GLN A 99 10.21 1.69 -11.01
N PHE A 100 9.21 1.75 -10.12
CA PHE A 100 7.98 0.98 -10.25
C PHE A 100 7.22 1.33 -11.54
N GLU A 101 7.09 2.62 -11.85
CA GLU A 101 6.43 3.08 -13.09
C GLU A 101 7.13 2.58 -14.35
N SER A 102 8.47 2.53 -14.33
CA SER A 102 9.26 1.98 -15.44
C SER A 102 9.12 0.46 -15.57
N GLN A 103 8.89 -0.24 -14.45
CA GLN A 103 8.74 -1.70 -14.42
C GLN A 103 7.34 -2.15 -14.88
N TYR A 104 6.31 -1.38 -14.56
CA TYR A 104 4.90 -1.73 -14.84
C TYR A 104 4.15 -0.64 -15.63
N PRO A 105 4.63 -0.20 -16.80
CA PRO A 105 4.06 0.94 -17.51
C PRO A 105 2.61 0.73 -17.97
N GLU A 106 2.25 -0.47 -18.43
CA GLU A 106 0.87 -0.79 -18.82
C GLU A 106 -0.09 -0.74 -17.63
N PHE A 107 0.32 -1.31 -16.50
CA PHE A 107 -0.47 -1.30 -15.27
C PHE A 107 -0.68 0.12 -14.75
N VAL A 108 0.36 0.95 -14.76
CA VAL A 108 0.28 2.35 -14.31
C VAL A 108 -0.63 3.16 -15.23
N SER A 109 -0.52 3.03 -16.56
CA SER A 109 -1.43 3.66 -17.52
C SER A 109 -2.88 3.24 -17.27
N TYR A 110 -3.12 1.93 -17.12
CA TYR A 110 -4.43 1.37 -16.82
C TYR A 110 -5.09 2.01 -15.58
N ILE A 111 -4.35 2.11 -14.48
CA ILE A 111 -4.84 2.69 -13.23
C ILE A 111 -5.07 4.20 -13.38
N ARG A 112 -4.12 4.95 -13.95
CA ARG A 112 -4.21 6.42 -14.10
C ARG A 112 -5.33 6.86 -15.04
N GLU A 113 -5.59 6.08 -16.09
CA GLU A 113 -6.66 6.36 -17.05
C GLU A 113 -8.04 5.90 -16.55
N GLY A 114 -8.10 5.24 -15.39
CA GLY A 114 -9.36 4.74 -14.84
C GLY A 114 -10.01 3.67 -15.72
N ARG A 115 -9.19 2.89 -16.42
CA ARG A 115 -9.65 1.84 -17.34
C ARG A 115 -10.30 0.68 -16.58
N GLU A 116 -11.16 -0.05 -17.29
CA GLU A 116 -11.90 -1.21 -16.77
C GLU A 116 -11.78 -2.43 -17.71
N ASP A 117 -11.12 -2.29 -18.87
CA ASP A 117 -11.02 -3.34 -19.90
C ASP A 117 -10.23 -4.59 -19.45
N LYS A 118 -9.56 -4.53 -18.29
CA LYS A 118 -8.80 -5.64 -17.71
C LYS A 118 -9.29 -6.06 -16.34
N ASP A 119 -10.39 -5.50 -15.86
CA ASP A 119 -10.82 -5.70 -14.48
C ASP A 119 -11.06 -7.16 -14.13
N GLU A 120 -11.75 -7.90 -14.98
CA GLU A 120 -11.97 -9.34 -14.79
C GLU A 120 -10.67 -10.13 -14.78
N SER A 121 -9.71 -9.79 -15.66
CA SER A 121 -8.42 -10.50 -15.73
C SER A 121 -7.43 -10.14 -14.61
N TRP A 122 -7.57 -8.97 -13.99
CA TRP A 122 -6.58 -8.41 -13.06
C TRP A 122 -7.08 -8.38 -11.61
N PHE A 123 -8.38 -8.24 -11.40
CA PHE A 123 -9.01 -8.02 -10.09
C PHE A 123 -10.10 -9.04 -9.75
N ALA A 124 -10.16 -10.19 -10.43
CA ALA A 124 -10.97 -11.33 -10.00
C ALA A 124 -10.16 -12.30 -9.14
N ALA A 125 -10.79 -12.98 -8.18
CA ALA A 125 -10.12 -13.96 -7.34
C ALA A 125 -9.56 -15.14 -8.15
N ALA A 126 -10.26 -15.55 -9.22
CA ALA A 126 -9.80 -16.60 -10.12
C ALA A 126 -8.45 -16.25 -10.81
N ALA A 127 -8.16 -14.97 -11.00
CA ALA A 127 -6.89 -14.53 -11.57
C ALA A 127 -5.68 -14.75 -10.64
N ALA A 128 -5.92 -14.96 -9.33
CA ALA A 128 -4.87 -15.29 -8.36
C ALA A 128 -4.39 -16.75 -8.47
N ALA A 129 -5.13 -17.64 -9.12
CA ALA A 129 -4.79 -19.06 -9.22
C ALA A 129 -3.45 -19.31 -9.96
N ASP A 130 -3.07 -18.38 -10.85
CA ASP A 130 -1.85 -18.45 -11.65
C ASP A 130 -0.68 -17.60 -11.07
N VAL A 131 -0.87 -16.99 -9.89
CA VAL A 131 0.14 -16.12 -9.27
C VAL A 131 1.13 -16.95 -8.43
N PRO A 132 2.46 -16.83 -8.67
CA PRO A 132 3.46 -17.51 -7.84
C PRO A 132 3.30 -17.19 -6.35
N VAL A 133 3.44 -18.19 -5.49
CA VAL A 133 3.37 -18.01 -4.02
C VAL A 133 4.36 -16.95 -3.52
N SER A 134 5.52 -16.81 -4.17
CA SER A 134 6.52 -15.80 -3.84
C SER A 134 6.08 -14.35 -4.09
N TRP A 135 4.98 -14.13 -4.82
CA TRP A 135 4.42 -12.81 -5.10
C TRP A 135 3.29 -12.44 -4.13
N ARG A 136 2.88 -13.37 -3.26
CA ARG A 136 1.86 -13.12 -2.24
C ARG A 136 2.44 -12.32 -1.09
N THR A 137 1.67 -11.39 -0.57
CA THR A 137 2.09 -10.58 0.58
C THR A 137 1.87 -11.34 1.89
N ALA A 138 2.54 -10.93 2.96
CA ALA A 138 2.36 -11.54 4.29
C ALA A 138 0.91 -11.42 4.84
N TYR A 139 0.09 -10.59 4.21
CA TYR A 139 -1.31 -10.34 4.57
C TYR A 139 -2.29 -11.17 3.72
N ASP A 140 -1.81 -11.91 2.71
CA ASP A 140 -2.60 -12.79 1.82
C ASP A 140 -2.64 -14.22 2.35
N VAL A 141 -3.20 -14.39 3.55
CA VAL A 141 -3.16 -15.66 4.29
C VAL A 141 -4.07 -16.73 3.68
N GLU A 142 -5.09 -16.34 2.90
CA GLU A 142 -6.07 -17.25 2.31
C GLU A 142 -6.22 -17.04 0.79
N ASP A 143 -6.32 -18.13 0.01
CA ASP A 143 -6.33 -18.14 -1.47
C ASP A 143 -7.42 -17.26 -2.11
N HIS A 144 -8.54 -17.06 -1.40
CA HIS A 144 -9.69 -16.29 -1.88
C HIS A 144 -9.60 -14.79 -1.50
N PHE A 145 -8.51 -14.38 -0.86
CA PHE A 145 -8.31 -13.00 -0.41
C PHE A 145 -7.36 -12.22 -1.30
N SER A 146 -6.99 -12.73 -2.48
CA SER A 146 -6.05 -12.07 -3.40
C SER A 146 -6.53 -12.12 -4.83
N SER A 147 -6.07 -11.16 -5.63
CA SER A 147 -6.12 -11.14 -7.09
C SER A 147 -4.68 -11.06 -7.63
N SER A 148 -4.51 -11.06 -8.95
CA SER A 148 -3.17 -10.96 -9.53
C SER A 148 -2.54 -9.56 -9.42
N HIS A 149 -3.35 -8.50 -9.40
CA HIS A 149 -2.85 -7.12 -9.50
C HIS A 149 -3.20 -6.21 -8.32
N ASP A 150 -3.97 -6.66 -7.33
CA ASP A 150 -4.20 -5.85 -6.13
C ASP A 150 -2.93 -5.56 -5.31
N PRO A 151 -1.88 -6.42 -5.24
CA PRO A 151 -0.63 -6.05 -4.58
C PRO A 151 0.12 -4.96 -5.38
N LEU A 152 0.05 -5.00 -6.72
CA LEU A 152 0.64 -3.95 -7.56
C LEU A 152 -0.08 -2.61 -7.36
N LEU A 153 -1.40 -2.62 -7.21
CA LEU A 153 -2.18 -1.42 -6.92
C LEU A 153 -1.83 -0.86 -5.53
N ALA A 154 -1.73 -1.74 -4.53
CA ALA A 154 -1.31 -1.36 -3.18
C ALA A 154 0.08 -0.71 -3.18
N ALA A 155 1.04 -1.33 -3.88
CA ALA A 155 2.40 -0.84 -4.02
C ALA A 155 2.46 0.52 -4.73
N LEU A 156 1.73 0.69 -5.83
CA LEU A 156 1.64 1.98 -6.53
C LEU A 156 1.13 3.09 -5.59
N MET A 157 -0.01 2.85 -4.94
CA MET A 157 -0.62 3.82 -4.02
C MET A 157 0.27 4.14 -2.80
N ALA A 158 1.03 3.15 -2.32
CA ALA A 158 1.99 3.32 -1.23
C ALA A 158 3.20 4.14 -1.68
N LEU A 159 3.77 3.83 -2.85
CA LEU A 159 4.94 4.50 -3.41
C LEU A 159 4.64 5.95 -3.77
N GLU A 160 3.45 6.26 -4.29
CA GLU A 160 3.03 7.64 -4.56
C GLU A 160 3.09 8.51 -3.29
N GLN A 161 2.58 8.00 -2.18
CA GLN A 161 2.62 8.70 -0.88
C GLN A 161 4.01 8.67 -0.23
N TYR A 162 4.76 7.59 -0.44
CA TYR A 162 6.11 7.44 0.11
C TYR A 162 7.09 8.37 -0.60
N HIS A 163 6.94 8.60 -1.91
CA HIS A 163 7.71 9.57 -2.67
C HIS A 163 7.60 10.98 -2.05
N GLU A 164 6.40 11.42 -1.68
CA GLU A 164 6.22 12.69 -0.96
C GLU A 164 6.91 12.69 0.42
N PHE A 165 6.85 11.57 1.13
CA PHE A 165 7.50 11.43 2.42
C PHE A 165 9.02 11.51 2.31
N ALA A 166 9.63 10.79 1.37
CA ALA A 166 11.06 10.79 1.11
C ALA A 166 11.56 12.18 0.69
N ASN A 167 10.83 12.88 -0.19
CA ASN A 167 11.16 14.26 -0.57
C ASN A 167 11.12 15.22 0.63
N LYS A 168 10.17 15.06 1.56
CA LYS A 168 10.15 15.85 2.80
C LYS A 168 11.38 15.58 3.67
N GLN A 169 11.91 14.36 3.70
CA GLN A 169 13.15 14.08 4.42
C GLN A 169 14.34 14.78 3.76
N LEU A 170 14.40 14.81 2.42
CA LEU A 170 15.42 15.56 1.68
C LEU A 170 15.35 17.07 1.97
N GLU A 171 14.15 17.65 2.05
CA GLU A 171 13.98 19.07 2.36
C GLU A 171 14.55 19.42 3.75
N VAL A 172 14.42 18.53 4.73
CA VAL A 172 14.96 18.72 6.09
C VAL A 172 16.49 18.69 6.10
N LEU A 173 17.12 17.99 5.15
CA LEU A 173 18.59 17.85 5.06
C LEU A 173 19.26 19.01 4.32
N LYS A 174 18.51 19.84 3.58
CA LYS A 174 19.08 20.99 2.87
C LYS A 174 19.54 22.06 3.87
N PRO A 175 20.77 22.60 3.76
CA PRO A 175 21.21 23.72 4.60
C PRO A 175 20.31 24.94 4.39
N VAL A 176 19.94 25.61 5.49
CA VAL A 176 19.25 26.92 5.49
C VAL A 176 20.18 28.02 4.96
#